data_AF-A0A6B3H6P5-F1
#
_entry.id   AF-A0A6B3H6P5-F1
#
_cell.length_a   1.000
_cell.length_b   1.000
_cell.length_c   1.000
_cell.angle_alpha   90.00
_cell.angle_beta   90.00
_cell.angle_gamma   90.00
#
_symmetry.space_group_name_H-M   'P 1'
#
loop_
_entity.id
_entity.type
_entity.pdbx_description
1 polymer ?
#
loop_
_entity_poly.entity_id
_entity_poly.type
_entity_poly.pdbx_seq_one_letter_code
_entity_poly.pdbx_strand_id
1 'polypeptide(L)'
;AYVIRRHPSSALMVFDQPAFAEAGTQVPAGGVAPGEDPERAVLREVAEETGLRGARVVRRIAVDRRPHPETGQPRLTTYLLLDAPPDGPSEWEHRVRGDG
;
A
#
# COMPACT_ATOMS: atom_id res chain seq x y z
N ALA A 1 -2.38 -1.59 1.96
CA ALA A 1 -3.26 -0.44 1.67
C ALA A 1 -4.25 -0.84 0.58
N TYR A 2 -5.50 -0.40 0.63
CA TYR A 2 -6.42 -0.53 -0.52
C TYR A 2 -6.68 0.86 -1.08
N VAL A 3 -5.99 1.22 -2.17
CA VAL A 3 -6.11 2.54 -2.79
C VAL A 3 -7.13 2.45 -3.93
N ILE A 4 -8.22 3.22 -3.82
CA ILE A 4 -9.32 3.22 -4.78
C ILE A 4 -9.32 4.53 -5.58
N ARG A 5 -9.25 4.43 -6.90
CA ARG A 5 -9.64 5.52 -7.80
C ARG A 5 -11.14 5.40 -8.05
N ARG A 6 -11.91 6.48 -7.90
CA ARG A 6 -13.39 6.46 -8.04
C ARG A 6 -13.93 6.89 -9.40
N HIS A 7 -13.17 7.68 -10.15
CA HIS A 7 -13.56 8.22 -11.45
C HIS A 7 -12.53 7.81 -12.52
N PRO A 8 -12.93 7.53 -13.77
CA PRO A 8 -14.33 7.46 -14.28
C PRO A 8 -15.12 6.26 -13.75
N SER A 9 -14.43 5.25 -13.22
CA SER A 9 -15.01 4.10 -12.54
C SER A 9 -14.14 3.68 -11.36
N SER A 10 -14.75 2.99 -10.40
CA SER A 10 -14.05 2.43 -9.24
C SER A 10 -13.03 1.37 -9.68
N ALA A 11 -11.76 1.59 -9.35
CA ALA A 11 -10.67 0.65 -9.60
C ALA A 11 -9.76 0.54 -8.37
N LEU A 12 -9.25 -0.66 -8.11
CA LEU A 12 -8.24 -0.92 -7.09
C LEU A 12 -6.85 -0.83 -7.72
N MET A 13 -5.98 -0.06 -7.07
CA MET A 13 -4.56 -0.01 -7.37
C MET A 13 -3.89 -1.33 -6.99
N VAL A 14 -3.24 -1.95 -7.98
CA VAL A 14 -2.37 -3.11 -7.81
C VAL A 14 -1.11 -2.94 -8.65
N PHE A 15 -0.05 -3.66 -8.33
CA PHE A 15 1.17 -3.70 -9.13
C PHE A 15 1.83 -5.08 -9.07
N ASP A 16 2.62 -5.39 -10.09
CA ASP A 16 3.53 -6.54 -10.12
C ASP A 16 4.97 -6.06 -9.91
N GLN A 17 5.83 -6.89 -9.29
CA GLN A 17 7.25 -6.59 -9.13
C GLN A 17 8.08 -7.49 -10.05
N PRO A 18 8.61 -6.99 -11.19
CA PRO A 18 9.33 -7.82 -12.15
C PRO A 18 10.58 -8.51 -11.56
N ALA A 19 11.21 -7.91 -10.55
CA ALA A 19 12.36 -8.48 -9.86
C ALA A 19 12.00 -9.67 -8.95
N PHE A 20 10.71 -9.82 -8.62
CA PHE A 20 10.18 -10.85 -7.72
C PHE A 20 8.87 -11.40 -8.30
N ALA A 21 8.96 -12.04 -9.47
CA ALA A 21 7.79 -12.52 -10.19
C ALA A 21 6.95 -13.53 -9.38
N GLU A 22 7.58 -14.29 -8.49
CA GLU A 22 6.91 -15.25 -7.60
C GLU A 22 5.96 -14.56 -6.60
N ALA A 23 6.17 -13.27 -6.34
CA ALA A 23 5.40 -12.51 -5.38
C ALA A 23 4.00 -12.12 -5.91
N GLY A 24 3.76 -12.28 -7.22
CA GLY A 24 2.48 -12.04 -7.88
C GLY A 24 2.00 -10.60 -7.79
N THR A 25 0.71 -10.40 -8.09
CA THR A 25 0.05 -9.09 -8.03
C THR A 25 -0.22 -8.67 -6.58
N GLN A 26 0.18 -7.45 -6.24
CA GLN A 26 0.13 -6.94 -4.87
C GLN A 26 -0.58 -5.59 -4.78
N VAL A 27 -0.93 -5.25 -3.54
CA VAL A 27 -1.32 -3.90 -3.14
C VAL A 27 -0.19 -3.28 -2.31
N PRO A 28 -0.07 -1.94 -2.23
CA PRO A 28 1.00 -1.32 -1.46
C PRO A 28 0.96 -1.73 0.01
N ALA A 29 2.09 -2.09 0.59
CA ALA A 29 2.19 -2.54 1.96
C ALA A 29 3.62 -2.42 2.48
N GLY A 30 3.78 -1.97 3.71
CA GLY A 30 5.10 -1.92 4.33
C GLY A 30 5.04 -1.75 5.83
N GLY A 31 6.21 -1.51 6.41
CA GLY A 31 6.42 -1.42 7.84
C GLY A 31 5.84 -0.13 8.43
N VAL A 32 5.56 -0.18 9.73
CA VAL A 32 5.31 1.03 10.53
C VAL A 32 6.54 1.27 11.39
N ALA A 33 7.17 2.43 11.25
CA ALA A 33 8.34 2.76 12.05
C ALA A 33 7.98 2.91 13.55
N PRO A 34 8.93 2.77 14.48
CA PRO A 34 8.66 2.93 15.91
C PRO A 34 8.02 4.30 16.23
N GLY A 35 6.81 4.28 16.78
CA GLY A 35 6.05 5.49 17.11
C GLY A 35 5.38 6.19 15.91
N GLU A 36 5.50 5.64 14.71
CA GLU A 36 4.81 6.16 13.52
C GLU A 36 3.32 5.84 13.57
N ASP A 37 2.50 6.82 13.20
CA ASP A 37 1.07 6.61 13.06
C ASP A 37 0.77 5.73 11.82
N PRO A 38 -0.09 4.70 11.90
CA PRO A 38 -0.38 3.83 10.76
C PRO A 38 -0.94 4.55 9.52
N GLU A 39 -1.66 5.65 9.69
CA GLU A 39 -2.16 6.44 8.57
C GLU A 39 -1.03 7.23 7.88
N ARG A 40 -0.04 7.69 8.65
CA ARG A 40 1.19 8.26 8.08
C ARG A 40 2.05 7.23 7.37
N ALA A 41 2.26 6.07 8.01
CA ALA A 41 3.02 4.96 7.43
C ALA A 41 2.43 4.53 6.09
N VAL A 42 1.12 4.31 6.02
CA VAL A 42 0.49 3.84 4.77
C VAL A 42 0.61 4.86 3.63
N LEU A 43 0.57 6.15 3.92
CA LEU A 43 0.74 7.20 2.89
C LEU A 43 2.19 7.27 2.39
N ARG A 44 3.17 7.08 3.29
CA ARG A 44 4.59 6.99 2.94
C ARG A 44 4.84 5.78 2.04
N GLU A 45 4.43 4.59 2.47
CA GLU A 45 4.61 3.33 1.73
C GLU A 45 3.97 3.40 0.33
N VAL A 46 2.73 3.91 0.23
CA VAL A 46 2.08 4.11 -1.07
C VAL A 46 2.92 5.01 -1.98
N ALA A 47 3.47 6.11 -1.46
CA ALA A 47 4.30 7.01 -2.26
C ALA A 47 5.66 6.38 -2.64
N GLU A 48 6.27 5.59 -1.76
CA GLU A 48 7.56 4.94 -1.97
C GLU A 48 7.47 3.79 -2.99
N GLU A 49 6.45 2.95 -2.88
CA GLU A 49 6.25 1.75 -3.71
C GLU A 49 5.58 2.04 -5.05
N THR A 50 4.72 3.06 -5.12
CA THR A 50 3.95 3.35 -6.34
C THR A 50 4.25 4.71 -6.97
N GLY A 51 4.93 5.61 -6.25
CA GLY A 51 5.08 7.00 -6.70
C GLY A 51 3.79 7.83 -6.59
N LEU A 52 2.66 7.22 -6.19
CA LEU A 52 1.39 7.92 -6.05
C LEU A 52 1.42 8.85 -4.84
N ARG A 53 1.46 10.16 -5.12
CA ARG A 53 1.37 11.21 -4.11
C ARG A 53 -0.06 11.74 -4.04
N GLY A 54 -0.45 12.25 -2.88
CA GLY A 54 -1.77 12.86 -2.68
C GLY A 54 -2.91 11.86 -2.48
N ALA A 55 -2.60 10.59 -2.21
CA ALA A 55 -3.59 9.65 -1.69
C ALA A 55 -4.12 10.13 -0.33
N ARG A 56 -5.39 9.82 -0.02
CA ARG A 56 -6.02 10.22 1.25
C ARG A 56 -6.57 9.00 1.98
N VAL A 57 -6.27 8.86 3.27
CA VAL A 57 -6.88 7.84 4.12
C VAL A 57 -8.37 8.14 4.31
N VAL A 58 -9.21 7.15 4.03
CA VAL A 58 -10.65 7.22 4.20
C VAL A 58 -11.04 6.64 5.55
N ARG A 59 -10.59 5.42 5.83
CA ARG A 59 -10.86 4.71 7.09
C ARG A 59 -9.98 3.49 7.26
N ARG A 60 -9.84 3.05 8.51
CA ARG A 60 -9.39 1.69 8.84
C ARG A 60 -10.48 0.67 8.51
N ILE A 61 -10.10 -0.40 7.82
CA ILE A 61 -10.98 -1.52 7.46
C ILE A 61 -10.89 -2.62 8.53
N ALA A 62 -9.67 -3.02 8.89
CA ALA A 62 -9.44 -4.10 9.83
C ALA A 62 -8.07 -3.97 10.51
N VAL A 63 -7.92 -4.66 11.63
CA VAL A 63 -6.64 -4.90 12.29
C VAL A 63 -6.54 -6.39 12.52
N ASP A 64 -5.41 -6.97 12.15
CA ASP A 64 -5.20 -8.41 12.21
C ASP A 64 -3.88 -8.72 12.92
N ARG A 65 -3.92 -9.76 13.76
CA ARG A 65 -2.79 -10.24 14.55
C ARG A 65 -2.51 -11.67 14.15
N ARG A 66 -1.65 -11.83 13.15
CA ARG A 66 -1.16 -13.13 12.70
C ARG A 66 0.36 -13.08 12.61
N PRO A 67 1.07 -14.14 13.04
CA PRO A 67 2.50 -14.22 12.81
C PRO A 67 2.87 -14.04 11.33
N HIS A 68 4.08 -13.54 11.07
CA HIS A 68 4.62 -13.52 9.72
C HIS A 68 4.68 -14.97 9.18
N PRO A 69 4.18 -15.24 7.96
CA PRO A 69 4.10 -16.61 7.44
C PRO A 69 5.47 -17.28 7.32
N GLU A 70 6.51 -16.50 7.01
CA GLU A 70 7.88 -17.02 6.85
C GLU A 70 8.71 -17.01 8.13
N THR A 71 8.72 -15.90 8.89
CA THR A 71 9.60 -15.76 10.06
C THR A 71 8.97 -16.20 11.37
N GLY A 72 7.64 -16.42 11.41
CA GLY A 72 6.89 -16.74 12.63
C GLY A 72 6.83 -15.61 13.66
N GLN A 73 7.43 -14.45 13.38
CA GLN A 73 7.46 -13.33 14.31
C GLN A 73 6.05 -12.74 14.47
N PRO A 74 5.66 -12.29 15.68
CA PRO A 74 4.40 -11.59 15.88
C PRO A 74 4.27 -10.40 14.93
N ARG A 75 3.17 -10.34 14.17
CA ARG A 75 2.89 -9.24 13.25
C ARG A 75 1.48 -8.70 13.48
N LEU A 76 1.38 -7.37 13.47
CA LEU A 76 0.14 -6.61 13.53
C LEU A 76 -0.05 -5.91 12.20
N THR A 77 -1.05 -6.33 11.42
CA THR A 77 -1.36 -5.71 10.12
C THR A 77 -2.57 -4.80 10.25
N THR A 78 -2.42 -3.54 9.88
CA THR A 78 -3.55 -2.59 9.80
C THR A 78 -3.95 -2.40 8.33
N TYR A 79 -5.20 -2.74 8.00
CA TYR A 79 -5.75 -2.56 6.66
C TYR A 79 -6.49 -1.22 6.58
N LEU A 80 -6.05 -0.36 5.66
CA LEU A 80 -6.60 0.98 5.46
C LEU A 80 -7.14 1.13 4.04
N LEU A 81 -8.30 1.78 3.93
CA LEU A 81 -8.90 2.23 2.68
C LEU A 81 -8.40 3.64 2.38
N LEU A 82 -7.88 3.85 1.17
CA LEU A 82 -7.42 5.14 0.68
C LEU A 82 -8.15 5.51 -0.61
N ASP A 83 -8.33 6.79 -0.84
CA ASP A 83 -8.70 7.32 -2.16
C ASP A 83 -7.43 7.77 -2.90
N ALA A 84 -7.34 7.42 -4.19
CA ALA A 84 -6.35 7.96 -5.09
C ALA A 84 -6.68 9.43 -5.45
N PRO A 85 -5.69 10.26 -5.82
CA PRO A 85 -5.95 11.58 -6.38
C PRO A 85 -6.85 11.48 -7.63
N PRO A 86 -7.78 12.43 -7.83
CA PRO A 86 -8.78 12.37 -8.90
C PRO A 86 -8.17 12.40 -10.31
N ASP A 87 -7.04 13.08 -10.48
CA ASP A 87 -6.31 13.20 -11.75
C ASP A 87 -5.12 12.24 -11.83
N GLY A 88 -5.10 11.20 -10.99
CA GLY A 88 -4.05 10.18 -11.00
C GLY A 88 -4.07 9.34 -12.29
N PRO A 89 -2.91 8.81 -12.71
CA PRO A 89 -2.83 7.99 -13.92
C PRO A 89 -3.66 6.71 -13.79
N SER A 90 -4.12 6.17 -14.92
CA SER A 90 -4.80 4.87 -14.94
C SER A 90 -3.87 3.68 -14.87
N GLU A 91 -2.66 3.86 -15.39
CA GLU A 91 -1.57 2.89 -15.43
C GLU A 91 -0.28 3.70 -15.30
N TRP A 92 0.71 3.16 -14.59
CA TRP A 92 2.01 3.80 -14.46
C TRP A 92 3.09 2.73 -14.20
N GLU A 93 4.33 3.11 -14.46
CA GLU A 93 5.52 2.35 -14.06
C GLU A 93 6.24 3.17 -12.99
N HIS A 94 6.64 2.54 -11.89
CA HIS A 94 7.39 3.19 -10.83
C HIS A 94 8.55 2.32 -10.37
N ARG A 95 9.69 2.95 -10.13
CA ARG A 95 10.85 2.30 -9.50
C ARG A 95 10.85 2.66 -8.02
N VAL A 96 10.69 1.64 -7.18
CA VAL A 96 10.71 1.76 -5.72
C VAL A 96 11.95 2.55 -5.29
N ARG A 97 11.75 3.53 -4.40
CA ARG A 97 12.82 4.29 -3.75
C ARG A 97 12.77 3.98 -2.26
N GLY A 98 13.46 2.91 -1.85
CA GLY A 98 13.53 2.51 -0.46
C GLY A 98 14.19 1.15 -0.31
N ASP A 99 14.89 0.95 0.80
CA ASP A 99 15.42 -0.34 1.22
C ASP A 99 14.32 -0.97 2.08
N GLY A 100 13.33 -1.60 1.43
CA GLY A 100 12.23 -2.28 2.12
C GLY A 100 12.70 -3.35 3.11
#